data_AF-A0A8C5RKD5-F1
#
_entry.id   AF-A0A8C5RKD5-F1
#
_cell.length_a   1.000
_cell.length_b   1.000
_cell.length_c   1.000
_cell.angle_alpha   90.00
_cell.angle_beta   90.00
_cell.angle_gamma   90.00
#
_symmetry.space_group_name_H-M   'P 1'
#
loop_
_entity.id
_entity.type
_entity.pdbx_description
1 polymer ?
#
loop_
_entity_poly.entity_id
_entity_poly.type
_entity_poly.pdbx_seq_one_letter_code
_entity_poly.pdbx_strand_id
1 'polypeptide(L)'
;KQKHIANTLQMQVILDLQPFGETHRDLFFIIRIDMYCEGTVDLNEGMMMLHFRPADTKEKELQTILEKASNRYFPVLKDHGQDFLVGKQLSRADVQLLESILMVEELKADILSTFPLLKVRRISNIPTIKKFLQPGSARKPPMDEKIVAEAIKIFH
;
A
#
# COMPACT_ATOMS: atom_id res chain seq x y z
N LYS A 1 -12.18 -6.33 -24.24
CA LYS A 1 -12.05 -4.96 -23.68
C LYS A 1 -11.45 -5.09 -22.28
N GLN A 2 -10.14 -5.35 -22.20
CA GLN A 2 -9.37 -5.49 -20.97
C GLN A 2 -9.08 -4.11 -20.36
N LYS A 3 -9.30 -3.96 -19.05
CA LYS A 3 -8.83 -2.82 -18.25
C LYS A 3 -7.52 -3.23 -17.55
N HIS A 4 -6.39 -2.81 -18.09
CA HIS A 4 -5.11 -2.71 -17.39
C HIS A 4 -4.90 -1.21 -17.11
N ILE A 5 -4.73 -0.77 -15.87
CA ILE A 5 -3.45 -0.61 -15.14
C ILE A 5 -3.78 -0.21 -13.68
N ALA A 6 -2.88 -0.56 -12.75
CA ALA A 6 -2.62 -0.05 -11.37
C ALA A 6 -3.76 0.14 -10.33
N ASN A 7 -3.45 -0.25 -9.09
CA ASN A 7 -4.10 0.12 -7.81
C ASN A 7 -5.53 -0.33 -7.54
N THR A 8 -5.83 -1.61 -7.81
CA THR A 8 -7.12 -2.23 -7.47
C THR A 8 -7.33 -2.48 -5.97
N LEU A 9 -6.29 -2.41 -5.13
CA LEU A 9 -6.39 -2.55 -3.68
C LEU A 9 -7.00 -1.29 -3.07
N GLN A 10 -6.43 -0.12 -3.38
CA GLN A 10 -6.89 1.18 -2.92
C GLN A 10 -8.36 1.44 -3.28
N MET A 11 -8.72 1.44 -4.56
CA MET A 11 -10.07 1.86 -4.99
C MET A 11 -11.18 0.86 -4.62
N GLN A 12 -10.93 -0.45 -4.69
CA GLN A 12 -11.97 -1.46 -4.44
C GLN A 12 -12.24 -1.63 -2.95
N VAL A 13 -11.21 -1.65 -2.10
CA VAL A 13 -11.39 -1.75 -0.63
C VAL A 13 -12.01 -0.47 -0.07
N ILE A 14 -11.67 0.70 -0.59
CA ILE A 14 -12.29 1.98 -0.21
C ILE A 14 -13.77 2.05 -0.62
N LEU A 15 -14.14 1.51 -1.79
CA LEU A 15 -15.53 1.49 -2.26
C LEU A 15 -16.41 0.42 -1.59
N ASP A 16 -15.82 -0.73 -1.23
CA ASP A 16 -16.55 -1.86 -0.62
C ASP A 16 -16.68 -1.75 0.91
N LEU A 17 -15.81 -0.97 1.56
CA LEU A 17 -16.01 -0.58 2.94
C LEU A 17 -17.07 0.53 2.95
N GLN A 18 -18.24 0.25 3.55
CA GLN A 18 -19.29 1.24 3.87
C GLN A 18 -18.68 2.59 4.27
N PRO A 19 -19.33 3.73 3.98
CA PRO A 19 -18.76 5.06 4.24
C PRO A 19 -18.20 5.05 5.65
N PHE A 20 -16.86 5.11 5.77
CA PHE A 20 -16.14 4.93 7.01
C PHE A 20 -16.83 5.78 8.08
N GLY A 21 -17.54 5.15 9.01
CA GLY A 21 -18.59 5.80 9.79
C GLY A 21 -18.04 6.99 10.58
N GLU A 22 -18.84 8.08 10.70
CA GLU A 22 -18.69 9.30 11.52
C GLU A 22 -17.35 10.07 11.55
N THR A 23 -16.22 9.44 11.22
CA THR A 23 -14.85 9.98 11.22
C THR A 23 -14.63 11.01 10.11
N HIS A 24 -15.50 11.03 9.10
CA HIS A 24 -15.56 12.07 8.07
C HIS A 24 -16.30 13.35 8.49
N ARG A 25 -16.80 13.46 9.74
CA ARG A 25 -17.42 14.72 10.20
C ARG A 25 -16.45 15.66 10.91
N ASP A 26 -15.28 15.18 11.32
CA ASP A 26 -14.25 16.00 11.94
C ASP A 26 -13.11 16.29 10.94
N LEU A 27 -12.93 17.57 10.63
CA LEU A 27 -11.91 18.06 9.71
C LEU A 27 -10.49 17.60 10.13
N PHE A 28 -10.24 17.47 11.44
CA PHE A 28 -8.95 17.02 11.93
C PHE A 28 -8.65 15.57 11.54
N PHE A 29 -9.64 14.68 11.62
CA PHE A 29 -9.45 13.28 11.22
C PHE A 29 -9.27 13.16 9.70
N ILE A 30 -10.00 13.95 8.91
CA ILE A 30 -9.83 13.99 7.46
C ILE A 30 -8.40 14.40 7.09
N ILE A 31 -7.92 15.53 7.61
CA ILE A 31 -6.59 16.05 7.31
C ILE A 31 -5.51 15.02 7.70
N ARG A 32 -5.64 14.37 8.85
CA ARG A 32 -4.70 13.32 9.24
C ARG A 32 -4.73 12.12 8.31
N ILE A 33 -5.91 11.65 7.91
CA ILE A 33 -6.04 10.55 6.94
C ILE A 33 -5.40 10.91 5.61
N ASP A 34 -5.68 12.11 5.09
CA ASP A 34 -5.11 12.58 3.84
C ASP A 34 -3.58 12.68 3.93
N MET A 35 -3.04 13.27 5.00
CA MET A 35 -1.60 13.35 5.23
C MET A 35 -0.92 11.98 5.26
N TYR A 36 -1.51 10.97 5.92
CA TYR A 36 -0.95 9.61 5.89
C TYR A 36 -1.03 8.99 4.49
N CYS A 37 -2.14 9.20 3.79
CA CYS A 37 -2.31 8.66 2.44
C CYS A 37 -1.30 9.27 1.47
N GLU A 38 -1.24 10.60 1.42
CA GLU A 38 -0.29 11.35 0.59
C GLU A 38 1.16 11.02 0.95
N GLY A 39 1.47 10.84 2.24
CA GLY A 39 2.78 10.44 2.69
C GLY A 39 3.27 9.15 2.02
N THR A 40 2.39 8.18 1.80
CA THR A 40 2.77 6.90 1.15
C THR A 40 2.86 6.97 -0.38
N VAL A 41 2.40 8.04 -1.02
CA VAL A 41 2.37 8.15 -2.50
C VAL A 41 3.77 8.07 -3.09
N ASP A 42 4.75 8.81 -2.56
CA ASP A 42 6.15 8.78 -3.05
C ASP A 42 6.76 7.37 -2.94
N LEU A 43 6.43 6.62 -1.88
CA LEU A 43 6.91 5.24 -1.73
C LEU A 43 6.28 4.32 -2.78
N ASN A 44 4.97 4.41 -2.96
CA ASN A 44 4.21 3.56 -3.86
C ASN A 44 4.52 3.85 -5.33
N GLU A 45 4.70 5.13 -5.67
CA GLU A 45 5.15 5.55 -6.99
C GLU A 45 6.55 5.02 -7.31
N GLY A 46 7.47 5.08 -6.34
CA GLY A 46 8.80 4.47 -6.47
C GLY A 46 8.72 2.98 -6.82
N MET A 47 7.91 2.22 -6.07
CA MET A 47 7.71 0.79 -6.32
C MET A 47 7.07 0.50 -7.68
N MET A 48 6.06 1.29 -8.07
CA MET A 48 5.38 1.12 -9.35
C MET A 48 6.32 1.41 -10.54
N MET A 49 7.13 2.46 -10.43
CA MET A 49 8.08 2.84 -11.48
C MET A 49 9.27 1.89 -11.59
N LEU A 50 9.59 1.14 -10.54
CA LEU A 50 10.70 0.17 -10.51
C LEU A 50 10.61 -0.86 -11.64
N HIS A 51 9.40 -1.24 -12.05
CA HIS A 51 9.17 -2.22 -13.13
C HIS A 51 9.54 -1.68 -14.53
N PHE A 52 9.61 -0.36 -14.70
CA PHE A 52 9.97 0.29 -15.95
C PHE A 52 11.43 0.76 -15.97
N ARG A 53 12.17 0.61 -14.86
CA ARG A 53 13.58 0.99 -14.78
C ARG A 53 14.45 -0.03 -15.53
N PRO A 54 15.50 0.43 -16.23
CA PRO A 54 16.46 -0.49 -16.85
C PRO A 54 17.24 -1.27 -15.78
N ALA A 55 17.65 -2.49 -16.12
CA ALA A 55 18.17 -3.49 -15.17
C ALA A 55 19.42 -3.03 -14.41
N ASP A 56 20.23 -2.16 -15.02
CA ASP A 56 21.43 -1.53 -14.46
C ASP A 56 21.13 -0.58 -13.29
N THR A 57 19.99 0.12 -13.33
CA THR A 57 19.58 1.08 -12.29
C THR A 57 18.59 0.50 -11.30
N LYS A 58 17.91 -0.59 -11.67
CA LYS A 58 16.83 -1.21 -10.89
C LYS A 58 17.26 -1.59 -9.47
N GLU A 59 18.44 -2.17 -9.30
CA GLU A 59 18.95 -2.56 -7.97
C GLU A 59 19.18 -1.33 -7.08
N LYS A 60 19.75 -0.26 -7.63
CA LYS A 60 20.01 0.98 -6.88
C LYS A 60 18.71 1.68 -6.45
N GLU A 61 17.73 1.72 -7.35
CA GLU A 61 16.40 2.26 -7.07
C GLU A 61 15.66 1.41 -6.02
N LEU A 62 15.79 0.07 -6.11
CA LEU A 62 15.25 -0.85 -5.11
C LEU A 62 15.83 -0.55 -3.72
N GLN A 63 17.14 -0.44 -3.59
CA GLN A 63 17.76 -0.09 -2.30
C GLN A 63 17.25 1.25 -1.77
N THR A 64 17.12 2.26 -2.65
CA THR A 64 16.58 3.58 -2.27
C THR A 64 15.15 3.50 -1.74
N ILE A 65 14.30 2.68 -2.38
CA ILE A 65 12.91 2.43 -1.95
C ILE A 65 12.89 1.74 -0.58
N LEU A 66 13.73 0.71 -0.39
CA LEU A 66 13.81 -0.03 0.87
C LEU A 66 14.33 0.85 2.02
N GLU A 67 15.29 1.72 1.75
CA GLU A 67 15.80 2.71 2.71
C GLU A 67 14.71 3.73 3.06
N LYS A 68 13.99 4.27 2.08
CA LYS A 68 12.86 5.17 2.30
C LYS A 68 11.77 4.48 3.15
N ALA A 69 11.39 3.25 2.81
CA ALA A 69 10.40 2.47 3.55
C ALA A 69 10.80 2.33 5.03
N SER A 70 12.04 1.90 5.27
CA SER A 70 12.55 1.59 6.61
C SER A 70 12.81 2.83 7.47
N ASN A 71 13.33 3.91 6.88
CA ASN A 71 13.77 5.09 7.64
C ASN A 71 12.73 6.21 7.71
N ARG A 72 11.89 6.35 6.67
CA ARG A 72 10.96 7.49 6.54
C ARG A 72 9.52 7.10 6.84
N TYR A 73 9.05 5.97 6.32
CA TYR A 73 7.62 5.64 6.35
C TYR A 73 7.24 4.72 7.50
N PHE A 74 7.87 3.55 7.62
CA PHE A 74 7.55 2.58 8.67
C PHE A 74 7.71 3.13 10.11
N PRO A 75 8.70 3.98 10.43
CA PRO A 75 8.81 4.56 11.77
C PRO A 75 7.69 5.56 12.09
N VAL A 76 7.24 6.35 11.11
CA VAL A 76 6.14 7.32 11.28
C VAL A 76 4.81 6.59 11.47
N LEU A 77 4.73 5.37 10.94
CA LEU A 77 3.58 4.48 11.01
C LEU A 77 3.68 3.50 12.19
N LYS A 78 4.72 3.63 13.04
CA LYS A 78 4.82 2.86 14.29
C LYS A 78 3.72 3.25 15.26
N ASP A 79 3.39 2.26 16.07
CA ASP A 79 2.30 2.27 17.03
C ASP A 79 2.30 3.48 17.97
N HIS A 80 1.27 4.32 17.88
CA HIS A 80 0.93 5.36 18.87
C HIS A 80 0.33 4.77 20.17
N GLY A 81 0.37 3.44 20.34
CA GLY A 81 -0.37 2.71 21.36
C GLY A 81 -1.87 2.59 21.06
N GLN A 82 -2.32 3.04 19.88
CA GLN A 82 -3.72 3.02 19.46
C GLN A 82 -3.95 2.07 18.31
N ASP A 83 -5.02 1.31 18.41
CA ASP A 83 -5.50 0.31 17.48
C ASP A 83 -5.45 0.72 15.99
N PHE A 84 -5.83 1.95 15.66
CA PHE A 84 -5.88 2.47 14.28
C PHE A 84 -5.00 3.72 14.14
N LEU A 85 -4.59 4.06 12.92
CA LEU A 85 -3.77 5.25 12.66
C LEU A 85 -4.50 6.55 12.99
N VAL A 86 -5.81 6.58 12.74
CA VAL A 86 -6.64 7.76 12.98
C VAL A 86 -7.93 7.35 13.68
N GLY A 87 -8.13 7.88 14.89
CA GLY A 87 -9.34 7.62 15.67
C GLY A 87 -9.40 6.19 16.23
N LYS A 88 -10.62 5.68 16.42
CA LYS A 88 -10.89 4.37 17.06
C LYS A 88 -11.41 3.32 16.08
N GLN A 89 -11.45 3.60 14.78
CA GLN A 89 -12.00 2.72 13.76
C GLN A 89 -11.05 2.60 12.57
N LEU A 90 -11.26 1.57 11.75
CA LEU A 90 -10.53 1.41 10.50
C LEU A 90 -10.74 2.64 9.61
N SER A 91 -9.65 3.17 9.06
CA SER A 91 -9.67 4.31 8.15
C SER A 91 -8.95 3.98 6.84
N ARG A 92 -9.08 4.88 5.84
CA ARG A 92 -8.33 4.77 4.58
C ARG A 92 -6.82 4.71 4.81
N ALA A 93 -6.31 5.41 5.82
CA ALA A 93 -4.89 5.41 6.15
C ALA A 93 -4.40 4.01 6.56
N ASP A 94 -5.20 3.23 7.30
CA ASP A 94 -4.83 1.88 7.72
C ASP A 94 -4.78 0.90 6.54
N VAL A 95 -5.73 1.03 5.60
CA VAL A 95 -5.75 0.25 4.35
C VAL A 95 -4.56 0.60 3.48
N GLN A 96 -4.27 1.90 3.33
CA GLN A 96 -3.12 2.41 2.58
C GLN A 96 -1.79 1.88 3.13
N LEU A 97 -1.67 1.88 4.45
CA LEU A 97 -0.51 1.35 5.14
C LEU A 97 -0.33 -0.15 4.84
N LEU A 98 -1.40 -0.93 4.96
CA LEU A 98 -1.36 -2.36 4.69
C LEU A 98 -0.94 -2.64 3.24
N GLU A 99 -1.50 -1.92 2.27
CA GLU A 99 -1.13 -2.05 0.85
C GLU A 99 0.36 -1.76 0.63
N SER A 100 0.85 -0.64 1.19
CA SER A 100 2.26 -0.24 1.07
C SER A 100 3.19 -1.27 1.69
N ILE A 101 2.83 -1.85 2.84
CA ILE A 101 3.60 -2.90 3.50
C ILE A 101 3.65 -4.17 2.65
N LEU A 102 2.52 -4.62 2.12
CA LEU A 102 2.46 -5.82 1.28
C LEU A 102 3.31 -5.65 0.01
N MET A 103 3.29 -4.47 -0.61
CA MET A 103 4.13 -4.18 -1.78
C MET A 103 5.63 -4.21 -1.45
N VAL A 104 6.03 -3.66 -0.31
CA VAL A 104 7.45 -3.70 0.11
C VAL A 104 7.88 -5.12 0.50
N GLU A 105 7.00 -5.90 1.13
CA GLU A 105 7.25 -7.32 1.46
C GLU A 105 7.41 -8.18 0.20
N GLU A 106 6.68 -7.89 -0.88
CA GLU A 106 6.86 -8.51 -2.20
C GLU A 106 8.24 -8.21 -2.81
N LEU A 107 8.85 -7.07 -2.47
CA LEU A 107 10.22 -6.72 -2.91
C LEU A 107 11.30 -7.32 -1.99
N LYS A 108 11.06 -7.36 -0.68
CA LYS A 108 11.99 -7.87 0.33
C LYS A 108 11.23 -8.49 1.51
N ALA A 109 11.15 -9.82 1.54
CA ALA A 109 10.32 -10.55 2.52
C ALA A 109 10.77 -10.37 3.99
N ASP A 110 12.06 -10.13 4.25
CA ASP A 110 12.63 -9.98 5.59
C ASP A 110 12.52 -8.55 6.15
N ILE A 111 12.02 -7.58 5.38
CA ILE A 111 12.03 -6.17 5.79
C ILE A 111 11.15 -5.87 7.01
N LEU A 112 10.11 -6.67 7.25
CA LEU A 112 9.21 -6.48 8.39
C LEU A 112 9.77 -7.07 9.70
N SER A 113 10.84 -7.86 9.63
CA SER A 113 11.48 -8.45 10.81
C SER A 113 12.01 -7.40 11.79
N THR A 114 12.40 -6.23 11.27
CA THR A 114 12.88 -5.08 12.05
C THR A 114 11.74 -4.23 12.64
N PHE A 115 10.49 -4.54 12.29
CA PHE A 115 9.30 -3.80 12.69
C PHE A 115 8.20 -4.70 13.31
N PRO A 116 8.47 -5.38 14.45
CA PRO A 116 7.53 -6.31 15.07
C PRO A 116 6.21 -5.66 15.54
N LEU A 117 6.20 -4.32 15.69
CA LEU A 117 5.05 -3.54 16.13
C LEU A 117 4.12 -3.09 14.99
N LEU A 118 4.45 -3.38 13.72
CA LEU A 118 3.55 -3.04 12.62
C LEU A 118 2.28 -3.88 12.68
N LYS A 119 1.12 -3.21 12.68
CA LYS A 119 -0.21 -3.82 12.92
C LYS A 119 -0.76 -4.64 11.75
N VAL A 120 0.11 -5.12 10.86
CA VAL A 120 -0.21 -5.83 9.62
C VAL A 120 -1.15 -7.00 9.88
N ARG A 121 -0.79 -7.87 10.84
CA ARG A 121 -1.59 -9.05 11.22
C ARG A 121 -3.00 -8.71 11.68
N ARG A 122 -3.21 -7.53 12.26
CA ARG A 122 -4.51 -7.15 12.80
C ARG A 122 -5.42 -6.64 11.69
N ILE A 123 -4.90 -5.75 10.84
CA ILE A 123 -5.64 -5.19 9.72
C ILE A 123 -5.94 -6.27 8.68
N SER A 124 -4.99 -7.18 8.40
CA SER A 124 -5.17 -8.28 7.45
C SER A 124 -6.22 -9.32 7.89
N ASN A 125 -6.55 -9.39 9.18
CA ASN A 125 -7.57 -10.29 9.73
C ASN A 125 -9.00 -9.74 9.66
N ILE A 126 -9.19 -8.47 9.28
CA ILE A 126 -10.53 -7.89 9.11
C ILE A 126 -11.26 -8.65 8.00
N PRO A 127 -12.51 -9.13 8.20
CA PRO A 127 -13.17 -10.06 7.28
C PRO A 127 -13.15 -9.65 5.81
N THR A 128 -13.41 -8.37 5.52
CA THR A 128 -13.40 -7.82 4.16
C THR A 128 -11.99 -7.84 3.54
N ILE A 129 -10.99 -7.41 4.30
CA ILE A 129 -9.58 -7.40 3.86
C ILE A 129 -9.09 -8.82 3.70
N LYS A 130 -9.37 -9.70 4.66
CA LYS A 130 -9.02 -11.12 4.61
C LYS A 130 -9.60 -11.81 3.37
N LYS A 131 -10.88 -11.56 3.05
CA LYS A 131 -11.53 -12.04 1.82
C LYS A 131 -10.83 -11.48 0.58
N PHE A 132 -10.42 -10.22 0.60
CA PHE A 132 -9.68 -9.61 -0.50
C PHE A 132 -8.26 -10.18 -0.65
N LEU A 133 -7.60 -10.61 0.43
CA LEU A 133 -6.28 -11.22 0.38
C LEU A 133 -6.30 -12.70 -0.03
N GLN A 134 -7.47 -13.34 -0.08
CA GLN A 134 -7.59 -14.73 -0.52
C GLN A 134 -7.34 -14.90 -2.03
N PRO A 135 -6.83 -16.06 -2.46
CA PRO A 135 -6.69 -16.38 -3.88
C PRO A 135 -8.03 -16.28 -4.62
N GLY A 136 -8.01 -15.74 -5.84
CA GLY A 136 -9.22 -15.54 -6.66
C GLY A 136 -10.00 -14.27 -6.36
N SER A 137 -9.49 -13.40 -5.50
CA SER A 137 -10.03 -12.05 -5.32
C SER A 137 -9.71 -11.14 -6.51
N ALA A 138 -10.24 -9.91 -6.48
CA ALA A 138 -9.89 -8.86 -7.43
C ALA A 138 -8.48 -8.27 -7.22
N ARG A 139 -7.68 -8.81 -6.27
CA ARG A 139 -6.28 -8.44 -6.09
C ARG A 139 -5.50 -8.82 -7.34
N LYS A 140 -4.82 -7.83 -7.92
CA LYS A 140 -3.93 -8.08 -9.06
C LYS A 140 -2.57 -8.58 -8.55
N PRO A 141 -1.91 -9.49 -9.28
CA PRO A 141 -0.54 -9.87 -8.99
C PRO A 141 0.44 -8.72 -9.26
N PRO A 142 1.68 -8.81 -8.76
CA PRO A 142 2.77 -7.92 -9.14
C PRO A 142 2.96 -7.89 -10.67
N MET A 143 3.48 -6.77 -11.19
CA MET A 143 3.67 -6.63 -12.63
C MET A 143 4.82 -7.54 -13.10
N ASP A 144 4.56 -8.39 -14.08
CA ASP A 144 5.59 -9.19 -14.74
C ASP A 144 6.13 -8.49 -16.00
N GLU A 145 7.24 -9.00 -16.54
CA GLU A 145 7.88 -8.41 -17.73
C GLU A 145 6.95 -8.38 -18.95
N LYS A 146 6.00 -9.31 -19.04
CA LYS A 146 5.02 -9.37 -20.13
C LYS A 146 4.02 -8.24 -20.03
N ILE A 147 3.46 -7.99 -18.85
CA ILE A 147 2.53 -6.89 -18.58
C ILE A 147 3.25 -5.55 -18.78
N VAL A 148 4.51 -5.43 -18.36
CA VAL A 148 5.32 -4.22 -18.62
C VAL A 148 5.45 -3.98 -20.13
N ALA A 149 5.83 -5.00 -20.90
CA ALA A 149 5.99 -4.87 -22.35
C ALA A 149 4.68 -4.51 -23.07
N GLU A 150 3.56 -5.13 -22.67
CA GLU A 150 2.23 -4.79 -23.18
C GLU A 150 1.83 -3.36 -22.82
N ALA A 151 2.10 -2.91 -21.59
CA ALA A 151 1.83 -1.55 -21.16
C ALA A 151 2.64 -0.54 -21.99
N ILE A 152 3.94 -0.77 -22.19
CA ILE A 152 4.78 0.12 -23.01
C ILE A 152 4.20 0.22 -24.43
N LYS A 153 3.78 -0.89 -25.03
CA LYS A 153 3.20 -0.91 -26.38
C LYS A 153 1.86 -0.16 -26.51
N ILE A 154 1.08 -0.07 -25.44
CA ILE A 154 -0.24 0.58 -25.46
C ILE A 154 -0.12 2.09 -25.21
N PHE A 155 0.79 2.49 -24.32
CA PHE A 155 0.87 3.86 -23.81
C PHE A 155 2.01 4.69 -24.43
N HIS A 156 2.92 4.07 -25.20
CA HIS A 156 3.95 4.72 -26.01
C HIS A 156 3.80 4.33 -27.48
#